data_AF-A0A835NVU2-F1
#
_entry.id   AF-A0A835NVU2-F1
#
_cell.length_a   1.000
_cell.length_b   1.000
_cell.length_c   1.000
_cell.angle_alpha   90.00
_cell.angle_beta   90.00
_cell.angle_gamma   90.00
#
_symmetry.space_group_name_H-M   'P 1'
#
loop_
_entity.id
_entity.type
_entity.pdbx_description
1 polymer ?
#
loop_
_entity_poly.entity_id
_entity_poly.type
_entity_poly.pdbx_seq_one_letter_code
_entity_poly.pdbx_strand_id
1 'polypeptide(L)'
;MKWAIKLEYTRLLKLAQEDPPPECDYRLRHAIVYFIQNQAPKKIIERTLLEQFGDHNLSFDERCRNIMKVAQAKLEMIKPDEVNMEEYERWHQDYRHFRETTMFLMVGLEFFQKKSYMEALLYLIYAYQNNKELLSKGPYRGHDEELISHYRRECLLKLNEHAAALFESGDDQEVNNGLIIMNELIVPCLPLLLVDEMEEKDIVAVEDMRNRWCSYLGQEMEPNLQEKLTDFLPKLLDCSTEIKGFNDPPKLPSYSTHELCERYARIMLSLSRTPADGR
;
A
#
# COMPACT_ATOMS: atom_id res chain seq x y z
N MET A 1 -24.26 -0.09 30.14
CA MET A 1 -23.36 -0.96 29.34
C MET A 1 -24.04 -1.60 28.12
N LYS A 2 -25.04 -2.49 28.25
CA LYS A 2 -25.73 -3.11 27.07
C LYS A 2 -26.24 -2.06 26.06
N TRP A 3 -26.78 -0.95 26.53
CA TRP A 3 -27.26 0.15 25.68
C TRP A 3 -26.11 0.91 24.98
N ALA A 4 -24.98 1.11 25.67
CA ALA A 4 -23.80 1.80 25.11
C ALA A 4 -23.12 0.98 24.00
N ILE A 5 -22.95 -0.33 24.21
CA ILE A 5 -22.42 -1.25 23.18
C ILE A 5 -23.33 -1.27 21.96
N LYS A 6 -24.65 -1.37 22.17
CA LYS A 6 -25.63 -1.34 21.08
C LYS A 6 -25.58 -0.01 20.31
N LEU A 7 -25.49 1.11 21.01
CA LEU A 7 -25.39 2.44 20.38
C LEU A 7 -24.12 2.57 19.55
N GLU A 8 -22.97 2.16 20.10
CA GLU A 8 -21.69 2.24 19.40
C GLU A 8 -21.64 1.30 18.18
N TYR A 9 -22.11 0.05 18.34
CA TYR A 9 -22.27 -0.86 17.20
C TYR A 9 -23.16 -0.25 16.11
N THR A 10 -24.30 0.37 16.49
CA THR A 10 -25.21 1.01 15.53
C THR A 10 -24.54 2.17 14.80
N ARG A 11 -23.74 2.99 15.51
CA ARG A 11 -22.97 4.08 14.92
C ARG A 11 -21.94 3.56 13.90
N LEU A 12 -21.19 2.52 14.27
CA LEU A 12 -20.17 1.90 13.41
C LEU A 12 -20.78 1.15 12.22
N LEU A 13 -21.93 0.50 12.42
CA LEU A 13 -22.70 -0.13 11.34
C LEU A 13 -23.16 0.91 10.32
N LYS A 14 -23.63 2.07 10.78
CA LYS A 14 -24.02 3.16 9.88
C LYS A 14 -22.82 3.61 9.04
N LEU A 15 -21.65 3.85 9.65
CA LEU A 15 -20.43 4.18 8.92
C LEU A 15 -20.02 3.10 7.91
N ALA A 16 -20.21 1.82 8.24
CA ALA A 16 -19.88 0.72 7.35
C ALA A 16 -20.82 0.60 6.13
N GLN A 17 -22.04 1.13 6.23
CA GLN A 17 -23.07 1.10 5.20
C GLN A 17 -23.17 2.41 4.39
N GLU A 18 -22.53 3.49 4.86
CA GLU A 18 -22.43 4.74 4.13
C GLU A 18 -21.55 4.57 2.89
N ASP A 19 -21.91 5.25 1.80
CA ASP A 19 -21.10 5.37 0.59
C ASP A 19 -20.23 6.64 0.74
N PRO A 20 -18.93 6.52 1.07
CA PRO A 20 -18.11 7.68 1.34
C PRO A 20 -17.59 8.30 0.03
N PRO A 21 -17.30 9.62 0.02
CA PRO A 21 -16.58 10.21 -1.10
C PRO A 21 -15.15 9.64 -1.20
N PRO A 22 -14.46 9.74 -2.35
CA PRO A 22 -13.15 9.11 -2.58
C PRO A 22 -12.06 9.48 -1.57
N GLU A 23 -12.14 10.67 -0.98
CA GLU A 23 -11.22 11.15 0.06
C GLU A 23 -11.50 10.61 1.46
N CYS A 24 -12.49 9.74 1.62
CA CYS A 24 -12.88 9.21 2.90
C CYS A 24 -12.97 7.68 2.88
N ASP A 25 -12.24 7.02 3.77
CA ASP A 25 -12.40 5.60 4.06
C ASP A 25 -12.72 5.40 5.55
N TYR A 26 -13.95 5.00 5.86
CA TYR A 26 -14.39 4.78 7.23
C TYR A 26 -13.72 3.57 7.90
N ARG A 27 -13.16 2.63 7.13
CA ARG A 27 -12.36 1.52 7.67
C ARG A 27 -11.11 2.04 8.38
N LEU A 28 -10.52 3.14 7.92
CA LEU A 28 -9.34 3.75 8.56
C LEU A 28 -9.67 4.36 9.92
N ARG A 29 -10.93 4.75 10.15
CA ARG A 29 -11.37 5.37 11.40
C ARG A 29 -11.54 4.36 12.54
N HIS A 30 -11.94 3.13 12.23
CA HIS A 30 -12.23 2.12 13.25
C HIS A 30 -12.18 0.68 12.74
N ALA A 31 -11.51 -0.21 13.49
CA ALA A 31 -11.37 -1.64 13.16
C ALA A 31 -12.71 -2.34 12.91
N ILE A 32 -13.73 -2.01 13.70
CA ILE A 32 -15.06 -2.61 13.54
C ILE A 32 -15.73 -2.22 12.22
N VAL A 33 -15.46 -1.04 11.64
CA VAL A 33 -15.99 -0.72 10.31
C VAL A 33 -15.37 -1.66 9.28
N TYR A 34 -14.05 -1.87 9.36
CA TYR A 34 -13.35 -2.88 8.56
C TYR A 34 -13.96 -4.28 8.78
N PHE A 35 -14.16 -4.72 10.02
CA PHE A 35 -14.75 -6.02 10.35
C PHE A 35 -16.17 -6.20 9.80
N ILE A 36 -17.02 -5.17 9.89
CA ILE A 36 -18.40 -5.23 9.40
C ILE A 36 -18.43 -5.38 7.88
N GLN A 37 -17.69 -4.55 7.15
CA GLN A 37 -17.63 -4.64 5.67
C GLN A 37 -17.03 -5.97 5.19
N ASN A 38 -16.15 -6.54 6.01
CA ASN A 38 -15.49 -7.81 5.74
C ASN A 38 -16.21 -9.03 6.31
N GLN A 39 -17.41 -8.86 6.87
CA GLN A 39 -18.27 -9.92 7.42
C GLN A 39 -17.60 -10.76 8.53
N ALA A 40 -16.83 -10.12 9.41
CA ALA A 40 -16.24 -10.80 10.56
C ALA A 40 -17.32 -11.42 11.48
N PRO A 41 -17.02 -12.54 12.17
CA PRO A 41 -17.98 -13.16 13.07
C PRO A 41 -18.42 -12.17 14.15
N LYS A 42 -19.73 -12.17 14.47
CA LYS A 42 -20.32 -11.24 15.46
C LYS A 42 -19.59 -11.29 16.81
N LYS A 43 -19.11 -12.46 17.23
CA LYS A 43 -18.37 -12.63 18.48
C LYS A 43 -17.02 -11.90 18.49
N ILE A 44 -16.33 -11.83 17.36
CA ILE A 44 -15.10 -11.04 17.20
C ILE A 44 -15.42 -9.55 17.38
N ILE A 45 -16.47 -9.07 16.70
CA ILE A 45 -16.92 -7.67 16.81
C ILE A 45 -17.36 -7.33 18.25
N GLU A 46 -18.15 -8.19 18.88
CA GLU A 46 -18.62 -8.01 20.26
C GLU A 46 -17.45 -7.97 21.25
N ARG A 47 -16.48 -8.88 21.12
CA ARG A 47 -15.26 -8.87 21.93
C ARG A 47 -14.47 -7.58 21.73
N THR A 48 -14.27 -7.14 20.49
CA THR A 48 -13.54 -5.87 20.21
C THR A 48 -14.26 -4.66 20.79
N LEU A 49 -15.59 -4.60 20.76
CA LEU A 49 -16.35 -3.56 21.45
C LEU A 49 -16.13 -3.62 22.97
N LEU A 50 -16.16 -4.81 23.56
CA LEU A 50 -15.92 -4.98 24.98
C LEU A 50 -14.51 -4.51 25.39
N GLU A 51 -13.48 -4.81 24.59
CA GLU A 51 -12.12 -4.31 24.82
C GLU A 51 -12.04 -2.78 24.74
N GLN A 52 -12.71 -2.15 23.77
CA GLN A 52 -12.80 -0.68 23.68
C GLN A 52 -13.45 -0.07 24.93
N PHE A 53 -14.53 -0.66 25.43
CA PHE A 53 -15.19 -0.18 26.65
C PHE A 53 -14.44 -0.55 27.92
N GLY A 54 -13.55 -1.54 27.88
CA GLY A 54 -12.72 -2.01 28.99
C GLY A 54 -11.37 -1.29 29.14
N ASP A 55 -11.05 -0.35 28.24
CA ASP A 55 -9.80 0.41 28.26
C ASP A 55 -9.66 1.22 29.55
N HIS A 56 -8.51 1.07 30.23
CA HIS A 56 -8.14 1.80 31.43
C HIS A 56 -8.07 3.32 31.23
N ASN A 57 -7.89 3.79 30.00
CA ASN A 57 -7.94 5.21 29.64
C ASN A 57 -9.34 5.82 29.89
N LEU A 58 -10.38 5.01 30.05
CA LEU A 58 -11.74 5.47 30.38
C LEU A 58 -11.96 5.70 31.89
N SER A 59 -10.96 5.43 32.74
CA SER A 59 -11.10 5.47 34.20
C SER A 59 -11.21 6.87 34.82
N PHE A 60 -10.96 7.93 34.04
CA PHE A 60 -10.96 9.32 34.54
C PHE A 60 -12.38 9.87 34.79
N ASP A 61 -13.39 9.43 34.04
CA ASP A 61 -14.81 9.83 34.24
C ASP A 61 -15.57 8.76 35.05
N GLU A 62 -16.34 9.21 36.05
CA GLU A 62 -17.04 8.31 36.99
C GLU A 62 -18.11 7.43 36.31
N ARG A 63 -18.77 7.93 35.26
CA ARG A 63 -19.77 7.17 34.51
C ARG A 63 -19.08 6.14 33.61
N CYS A 64 -17.93 6.50 33.03
CA CYS A 64 -17.11 5.59 32.24
C CYS A 64 -16.48 4.47 33.09
N ARG A 65 -16.07 4.75 34.34
CA ARG A 65 -15.53 3.73 35.28
C ARG A 65 -16.45 2.54 35.48
N ASN A 66 -17.75 2.79 35.67
CA ASN A 66 -18.72 1.71 35.86
C ASN A 66 -18.93 0.89 34.59
N ILE A 67 -18.93 1.53 33.41
CA ILE A 67 -19.04 0.83 32.12
C ILE A 67 -17.80 -0.05 31.89
N MET A 68 -16.62 0.48 32.18
CA MET A 68 -15.32 -0.20 32.08
C MET A 68 -15.24 -1.45 32.94
N LYS A 69 -15.60 -1.35 34.23
CA LYS A 69 -15.61 -2.52 35.13
C LYS A 69 -16.53 -3.63 34.64
N VAL A 70 -17.72 -3.28 34.12
CA VAL A 70 -18.65 -4.27 33.55
C VAL A 70 -18.08 -4.87 32.26
N ALA A 71 -17.31 -4.12 31.46
CA ALA A 71 -16.65 -4.62 30.26
C ALA A 71 -15.56 -5.63 30.57
N GLN A 72 -14.70 -5.31 31.54
CA GLN A 72 -13.66 -6.21 32.04
C GLN A 72 -14.25 -7.50 32.61
N ALA A 73 -15.26 -7.40 33.49
CA ALA A 73 -15.93 -8.59 34.04
C ALA A 73 -16.57 -9.46 32.94
N LYS A 74 -17.10 -8.86 31.87
CA LYS A 74 -17.62 -9.62 30.74
C LYS A 74 -16.54 -10.30 29.92
N LEU A 75 -15.40 -9.63 29.68
CA LEU A 75 -14.27 -10.22 28.98
C LEU A 75 -13.71 -11.44 29.73
N GLU A 76 -13.65 -11.36 31.07
CA GLU A 76 -13.22 -12.48 31.93
C GLU A 76 -14.18 -13.68 31.90
N MET A 77 -15.47 -13.43 31.62
CA MET A 77 -16.49 -14.48 31.52
C MET A 77 -16.54 -15.16 30.14
N ILE A 78 -15.88 -14.61 29.11
CA ILE A 78 -15.84 -15.23 27.78
C ILE A 78 -15.01 -16.50 27.88
N LYS A 79 -15.65 -17.64 27.66
CA LYS A 79 -14.95 -18.93 27.68
C LYS A 79 -14.10 -19.12 26.41
N PRO A 80 -13.00 -19.89 26.46
CA PRO A 80 -12.16 -20.17 25.29
C PRO A 80 -12.89 -20.84 24.12
N ASP A 81 -13.96 -21.61 24.39
CA ASP A 81 -14.83 -22.22 23.37
C ASP A 81 -15.83 -21.23 22.76
N GLU A 82 -16.05 -20.07 23.39
CA GLU A 82 -16.96 -19.06 22.88
C GLU A 82 -16.30 -18.18 21.80
N VAL A 83 -15.03 -17.81 21.97
CA VAL A 83 -14.24 -17.02 21.02
C VAL A 83 -12.92 -17.70 20.73
N ASN A 84 -12.69 -18.06 19.47
CA ASN A 84 -11.38 -18.53 19.03
C ASN A 84 -10.38 -17.35 19.05
N MET A 85 -9.41 -17.40 19.96
CA MET A 85 -8.42 -16.33 20.13
C MET A 85 -7.44 -16.24 18.95
N GLU A 86 -7.11 -17.34 18.27
CA GLU A 86 -6.30 -17.29 17.06
C GLU A 86 -7.05 -16.58 15.94
N GLU A 87 -8.34 -16.87 15.77
CA GLU A 87 -9.18 -16.17 14.81
C GLU A 87 -9.30 -14.68 15.14
N TYR A 88 -9.48 -14.35 16.43
CA TYR A 88 -9.49 -12.97 16.92
C TYR A 88 -8.21 -12.22 16.56
N GLU A 89 -7.05 -12.81 16.85
CA GLU A 89 -5.75 -12.21 16.56
C GLU A 89 -5.52 -12.04 15.05
N ARG A 90 -5.94 -13.01 14.22
CA ARG A 90 -5.87 -12.91 12.75
C ARG A 90 -6.68 -11.73 12.21
N TRP A 91 -7.91 -11.52 12.68
CA TRP A 91 -8.72 -10.37 12.26
C TRP A 91 -8.07 -9.03 12.59
N HIS A 92 -7.48 -8.91 13.79
CA HIS A 92 -6.75 -7.71 14.19
C HIS A 92 -5.44 -7.54 13.42
N GLN A 93 -4.77 -8.63 13.07
CA GLN A 93 -3.58 -8.61 12.24
C GLN A 93 -3.91 -8.16 10.81
N ASP A 94 -4.97 -8.68 10.20
CA ASP A 94 -5.45 -8.23 8.89
C ASP A 94 -5.79 -6.73 8.90
N TYR A 95 -6.43 -6.24 9.97
CA TYR A 95 -6.72 -4.81 10.10
C TYR A 95 -5.45 -3.95 10.26
N ARG A 96 -4.46 -4.41 11.04
CA ARG A 96 -3.14 -3.74 11.12
C ARG A 96 -2.45 -3.71 9.76
N HIS A 97 -2.46 -4.83 9.05
CA HIS A 97 -1.87 -4.95 7.72
C HIS A 97 -2.55 -4.04 6.70
N PHE A 98 -3.89 -3.91 6.74
CA PHE A 98 -4.64 -2.93 5.96
C PHE A 98 -4.19 -1.49 6.24
N ARG A 99 -4.00 -1.11 7.52
CA ARG A 99 -3.50 0.22 7.89
C ARG A 99 -2.08 0.47 7.42
N GLU A 100 -1.19 -0.51 7.57
CA GLU A 100 0.19 -0.44 7.07
C GLU A 100 0.22 -0.29 5.55
N THR A 101 -0.56 -1.09 4.83
CA THR A 101 -0.74 -0.99 3.37
C THR A 101 -1.23 0.38 2.94
N THR A 102 -2.19 0.94 3.69
CA THR A 102 -2.65 2.32 3.48
C THR A 102 -1.51 3.31 3.66
N MET A 103 -0.69 3.17 4.70
CA MET A 103 0.43 4.07 4.94
C MET A 103 1.52 3.95 3.87
N PHE A 104 1.85 2.74 3.42
CA PHE A 104 2.74 2.53 2.27
C PHE A 104 2.22 3.28 1.05
N LEU A 105 0.94 3.10 0.72
CA LEU A 105 0.31 3.79 -0.41
C LEU A 105 0.40 5.32 -0.26
N MET A 106 0.09 5.86 0.92
CA MET A 106 0.12 7.31 1.16
C MET A 106 1.52 7.88 1.02
N VAL A 107 2.53 7.25 1.63
CA VAL A 107 3.92 7.70 1.53
C VAL A 107 4.40 7.62 0.07
N GLY A 108 4.09 6.53 -0.63
CA GLY A 108 4.45 6.35 -2.04
C GLY A 108 3.84 7.43 -2.93
N LEU A 109 2.55 7.71 -2.79
CA LEU A 109 1.86 8.75 -3.56
C LEU A 109 2.34 10.17 -3.22
N GLU A 110 2.68 10.44 -1.95
CA GLU A 110 3.26 11.72 -1.54
C GLU A 110 4.63 11.99 -2.17
N PHE A 111 5.49 10.98 -2.24
CA PHE A 111 6.77 11.09 -2.94
C PHE A 111 6.57 11.21 -4.45
N PHE A 112 5.63 10.46 -5.02
CA PHE A 112 5.28 10.54 -6.44
C PHE A 112 4.84 11.97 -6.83
N GLN A 113 3.98 12.62 -6.03
CA GLN A 113 3.55 14.00 -6.26
C GLN A 113 4.70 15.03 -6.19
N LYS A 114 5.75 14.73 -5.43
CA LYS A 114 6.97 15.54 -5.34
C LYS A 114 7.98 15.24 -6.45
N LYS A 115 7.66 14.30 -7.36
CA LYS A 115 8.57 13.76 -8.39
C LYS A 115 9.81 13.06 -7.81
N SER A 116 9.73 12.65 -6.54
CA SER A 116 10.74 11.86 -5.84
C SER A 116 10.51 10.37 -6.13
N TYR A 117 10.67 9.98 -7.40
CA TYR A 117 10.24 8.65 -7.86
C TYR A 117 11.08 7.52 -7.27
N MET A 118 12.37 7.75 -7.00
CA MET A 118 13.24 6.74 -6.38
C MET A 118 12.73 6.37 -4.99
N GLU A 119 12.37 7.39 -4.20
CA GLU A 119 11.78 7.21 -2.88
C GLU A 119 10.37 6.62 -2.97
N ALA A 120 9.57 7.00 -3.96
CA ALA A 120 8.20 6.52 -4.12
C ALA A 120 8.11 5.01 -4.44
N LEU A 121 9.00 4.51 -5.30
CA LEU A 121 8.88 3.21 -5.94
C LEU A 121 8.71 2.06 -4.94
N LEU A 122 9.58 1.96 -3.95
CA LEU A 122 9.53 0.86 -2.98
C LEU A 122 8.23 0.89 -2.16
N TYR A 123 7.76 2.06 -1.74
CA TYR A 123 6.49 2.16 -1.02
C TYR A 123 5.31 1.70 -1.87
N LEU A 124 5.29 2.05 -3.16
CA LEU A 124 4.22 1.63 -4.09
C LEU A 124 4.26 0.13 -4.39
N ILE A 125 5.44 -0.48 -4.48
CA ILE A 125 5.61 -1.93 -4.64
C ILE A 125 5.05 -2.68 -3.43
N TYR A 126 5.46 -2.30 -2.22
CA TYR A 126 4.95 -2.94 -0.99
C TYR A 126 3.45 -2.68 -0.79
N ALA A 127 2.96 -1.48 -1.13
CA ALA A 127 1.53 -1.21 -1.12
C ALA A 127 0.78 -2.18 -2.05
N TYR A 128 1.28 -2.41 -3.27
CA TYR A 128 0.64 -3.31 -4.23
C TYR A 128 0.66 -4.78 -3.76
N GLN A 129 1.82 -5.28 -3.32
CA GLN A 129 1.98 -6.66 -2.85
C GLN A 129 1.10 -6.96 -1.63
N ASN A 130 1.13 -6.08 -0.63
CA ASN A 130 0.30 -6.22 0.56
C ASN A 130 -1.19 -6.12 0.21
N ASN A 131 -1.55 -5.25 -0.75
CA ASN A 131 -2.93 -5.12 -1.19
C ASN A 131 -3.43 -6.39 -1.89
N LYS A 132 -2.62 -7.02 -2.76
CA LYS A 132 -2.95 -8.31 -3.38
C LYS A 132 -3.17 -9.40 -2.30
N GLU A 133 -2.31 -9.46 -1.27
CA GLU A 133 -2.51 -10.41 -0.16
C GLU A 133 -3.83 -10.16 0.57
N LEU A 134 -4.15 -8.89 0.88
CA LEU A 134 -5.41 -8.51 1.51
C LEU A 134 -6.61 -8.90 0.64
N LEU A 135 -6.60 -8.51 -0.64
CA LEU A 135 -7.70 -8.76 -1.57
C LEU A 135 -7.94 -10.25 -1.82
N SER A 136 -6.90 -11.09 -1.72
CA SER A 136 -7.04 -12.56 -1.76
C SER A 136 -7.95 -13.12 -0.65
N LYS A 137 -8.10 -12.38 0.47
CA LYS A 137 -8.97 -12.73 1.59
C LYS A 137 -10.38 -12.12 1.47
N GLY A 138 -10.63 -11.26 0.48
CA GLY A 138 -11.94 -10.69 0.17
C GLY A 138 -11.88 -9.26 -0.40
N PRO A 139 -12.89 -8.83 -1.17
CA PRO A 139 -12.85 -7.58 -1.94
C PRO A 139 -12.81 -6.30 -1.09
N TYR A 140 -13.29 -6.35 0.16
CA TYR A 140 -13.29 -5.20 1.08
C TYR A 140 -12.08 -5.18 2.03
N ARG A 141 -11.11 -6.08 1.83
CA ARG A 141 -9.92 -6.20 2.68
C ARG A 141 -8.84 -5.18 2.37
N GLY A 142 -8.82 -4.66 1.14
CA GLY A 142 -7.78 -3.77 0.62
C GLY A 142 -8.32 -2.49 -0.01
N HIS A 143 -7.52 -1.87 -0.86
CA HIS A 143 -7.76 -0.66 -1.64
C HIS A 143 -8.00 -0.99 -3.12
N ASP A 144 -8.41 0.02 -3.88
CA ASP A 144 -8.54 -0.05 -5.33
C ASP A 144 -7.22 -0.47 -5.99
N GLU A 145 -7.24 -1.65 -6.60
CA GLU A 145 -6.07 -2.29 -7.18
C GLU A 145 -5.56 -1.55 -8.42
N GLU A 146 -6.47 -1.02 -9.25
CA GLU A 146 -6.11 -0.29 -10.47
C GLU A 146 -5.35 0.99 -10.13
N LEU A 147 -5.77 1.69 -9.07
CA LEU A 147 -5.09 2.89 -8.58
C LEU A 147 -3.62 2.59 -8.21
N ILE A 148 -3.39 1.56 -7.41
CA ILE A 148 -2.04 1.21 -6.95
C ILE A 148 -1.21 0.68 -8.14
N SER A 149 -1.80 -0.17 -8.98
CA SER A 149 -1.17 -0.70 -10.20
C SER A 149 -0.68 0.43 -11.09
N HIS A 150 -1.54 1.41 -11.36
CA HIS A 150 -1.23 2.59 -12.15
C HIS A 150 -0.03 3.36 -11.59
N TYR A 151 -0.08 3.81 -10.33
CA TYR A 151 1.01 4.63 -9.78
C TYR A 151 2.33 3.86 -9.65
N ARG A 152 2.29 2.56 -9.33
CA ARG A 152 3.49 1.71 -9.33
C ARG A 152 4.14 1.66 -10.72
N ARG A 153 3.35 1.41 -11.77
CA ARG A 153 3.81 1.35 -13.16
C ARG A 153 4.32 2.69 -13.66
N GLU A 154 3.56 3.77 -13.44
CA GLU A 154 3.97 5.13 -13.81
C GLU A 154 5.26 5.54 -13.10
N CYS A 155 5.46 5.13 -11.84
CA CYS A 155 6.69 5.42 -11.12
C CYS A 155 7.92 4.77 -11.78
N LEU A 156 7.79 3.52 -12.22
CA LEU A 156 8.84 2.82 -12.97
C LEU A 156 9.12 3.49 -14.32
N LEU A 157 8.07 3.85 -15.06
CA LEU A 157 8.21 4.54 -16.35
C LEU A 157 8.92 5.89 -16.19
N LYS A 158 8.55 6.68 -15.18
CA LYS A 158 9.18 7.98 -14.88
C LYS A 158 10.64 7.84 -14.44
N LEU A 159 10.97 6.80 -13.67
CA LEU A 159 12.35 6.49 -13.34
C LEU A 159 13.16 6.04 -14.55
N ASN A 160 12.56 5.25 -15.44
CA ASN A 160 13.20 4.79 -16.66
C ASN A 160 13.46 5.97 -17.62
N GLU A 161 12.49 6.87 -17.79
CA GLU A 161 12.66 8.12 -18.53
C GLU A 161 13.83 8.94 -17.95
N HIS A 162 13.90 9.08 -16.63
CA HIS A 162 14.97 9.83 -15.97
C HIS A 162 16.35 9.17 -16.16
N ALA A 163 16.44 7.86 -15.96
CA ALA A 163 17.67 7.10 -16.16
C ALA A 163 18.16 7.17 -17.61
N ALA A 164 17.24 7.12 -18.56
CA ALA A 164 17.55 7.26 -19.97
C ALA A 164 18.01 8.69 -20.32
N ALA A 165 17.40 9.73 -19.76
CA ALA A 165 17.86 11.11 -19.95
C ALA A 165 19.27 11.34 -19.40
N LEU A 166 19.61 10.73 -18.27
CA LEU A 166 20.96 10.73 -17.70
C LEU A 166 21.96 9.96 -18.58
N PHE A 167 21.52 8.87 -19.21
CA PHE A 167 22.34 8.12 -20.16
C PHE A 167 22.60 8.91 -21.45
N GLU A 168 21.59 9.62 -21.96
CA GLU A 168 21.66 10.44 -23.17
C GLU A 168 22.50 11.71 -23.02
N SER A 169 22.83 12.13 -21.81
CA SER A 169 23.61 13.36 -21.61
C SER A 169 25.07 13.24 -22.06
N GLY A 170 25.59 12.01 -22.12
CA GLY A 170 26.98 11.71 -22.48
C GLY A 170 28.01 12.11 -21.42
N ASP A 171 27.59 12.73 -20.31
CA ASP A 171 28.46 12.99 -19.16
C ASP A 171 28.70 11.69 -18.39
N ASP A 172 29.97 11.35 -18.16
CA ASP A 172 30.34 10.07 -17.56
C ASP A 172 29.70 9.84 -16.18
N GLN A 173 29.54 10.91 -15.37
CA GLN A 173 28.95 10.80 -14.04
C GLN A 173 27.43 10.62 -14.14
N GLU A 174 26.75 11.38 -15.01
CA GLU A 174 25.32 11.25 -15.23
C GLU A 174 24.96 9.88 -15.82
N VAL A 175 25.69 9.42 -16.83
CA VAL A 175 25.55 8.08 -17.41
C VAL A 175 25.64 7.01 -16.34
N ASN A 176 26.65 7.09 -15.47
CA ASN A 176 26.82 6.14 -14.37
C ASN A 176 25.63 6.20 -13.40
N ASN A 177 25.13 7.40 -13.07
CA ASN A 177 23.94 7.56 -12.21
C ASN A 177 22.70 6.93 -12.87
N GLY A 178 22.49 7.12 -14.17
CA GLY A 178 21.39 6.51 -14.92
C GLY A 178 21.45 4.98 -14.88
N LEU A 179 22.63 4.41 -15.10
CA LEU A 179 22.83 2.96 -15.04
C LEU A 179 22.68 2.41 -13.61
N ILE A 180 23.05 3.16 -12.56
CA ILE A 180 22.78 2.77 -11.17
C ILE A 180 21.27 2.67 -10.93
N ILE A 181 20.47 3.65 -11.38
CA ILE A 181 19.00 3.60 -11.26
C ILE A 181 18.45 2.35 -11.96
N MET A 182 18.93 2.06 -13.18
CA MET A 182 18.50 0.87 -13.90
C MET A 182 18.86 -0.43 -13.18
N ASN A 183 20.11 -0.58 -12.75
CA ASN A 183 20.61 -1.83 -12.17
C ASN A 183 20.12 -2.06 -10.73
N GLU A 184 20.05 -1.02 -9.90
CA GLU A 184 19.75 -1.16 -8.47
C GLU A 184 18.27 -0.98 -8.14
N LEU A 185 17.50 -0.30 -8.99
CA LEU A 185 16.07 -0.03 -8.76
C LEU A 185 15.18 -0.67 -9.81
N ILE A 186 15.34 -0.33 -11.10
CA ILE A 186 14.34 -0.71 -12.12
C ILE A 186 14.39 -2.20 -12.45
N VAL A 187 15.54 -2.73 -12.85
CA VAL A 187 15.69 -4.15 -13.24
C VAL A 187 15.20 -5.11 -12.15
N PRO A 188 15.56 -4.93 -10.86
CA PRO A 188 15.02 -5.76 -9.78
C PRO A 188 13.49 -5.72 -9.63
N CYS A 189 12.84 -4.64 -10.07
CA CYS A 189 11.38 -4.49 -9.99
C CYS A 189 10.64 -5.08 -11.18
N LEU A 190 11.28 -5.25 -12.35
CA LEU A 190 10.58 -5.70 -13.57
C LEU A 190 9.90 -7.05 -13.42
N PRO A 191 10.49 -8.06 -12.76
CA PRO A 191 9.79 -9.32 -12.53
C PRO A 191 8.46 -9.15 -11.78
N LEU A 192 8.34 -8.12 -10.93
CA LEU A 192 7.11 -7.84 -10.15
C LEU A 192 5.95 -7.33 -11.02
N LEU A 193 6.25 -6.82 -12.22
CA LEU A 193 5.25 -6.41 -13.22
C LEU A 193 4.85 -7.59 -14.12
N LEU A 194 5.70 -8.62 -14.20
CA LEU A 194 5.49 -9.78 -15.06
C LEU A 194 4.93 -10.99 -14.31
N VAL A 195 4.63 -10.86 -13.01
CA VAL A 195 4.05 -11.96 -12.20
C VAL A 195 2.65 -12.33 -12.68
N ASP A 196 1.86 -11.33 -13.06
CA ASP A 196 0.46 -11.49 -13.46
C ASP A 196 0.35 -11.31 -14.98
N GLU A 197 0.29 -12.43 -15.71
CA GLU A 197 0.19 -12.41 -17.18
C GLU A 197 -1.09 -11.73 -17.70
N MET A 198 -2.07 -11.49 -16.82
CA MET A 198 -3.30 -10.78 -17.17
C MET A 198 -3.18 -9.25 -17.09
N GLU A 199 -2.14 -8.72 -16.45
CA GLU A 199 -1.89 -7.27 -16.35
C GLU A 199 -1.22 -6.74 -17.63
N GLU A 200 -1.97 -6.65 -18.72
CA GLU A 200 -1.45 -6.22 -20.04
C GLU A 200 -0.71 -4.88 -20.00
N LYS A 201 -1.18 -3.93 -19.18
CA LYS A 201 -0.53 -2.61 -19.04
C LYS A 201 0.87 -2.70 -18.44
N ASP A 202 1.08 -3.63 -17.51
CA ASP A 202 2.39 -3.86 -16.90
C ASP A 202 3.35 -4.49 -17.91
N ILE A 203 2.88 -5.50 -18.66
CA ILE A 203 3.65 -6.13 -19.72
C ILE A 203 4.08 -5.10 -20.78
N VAL A 204 3.14 -4.28 -21.24
CA VAL A 204 3.42 -3.20 -22.22
C VAL A 204 4.46 -2.23 -21.67
N ALA A 205 4.34 -1.80 -20.40
CA ALA A 205 5.34 -0.90 -19.80
C ALA A 205 6.74 -1.52 -19.75
N VAL A 206 6.86 -2.82 -19.44
CA VAL A 206 8.15 -3.52 -19.46
C VAL A 206 8.73 -3.57 -20.87
N GLU A 207 7.91 -3.88 -21.87
CA GLU A 207 8.35 -3.90 -23.27
C GLU A 207 8.73 -2.51 -23.79
N ASP A 208 8.00 -1.46 -23.41
CA ASP A 208 8.35 -0.08 -23.75
C ASP A 208 9.70 0.33 -23.17
N MET A 209 9.99 -0.06 -21.92
CA MET A 209 11.31 0.15 -21.31
C MET A 209 12.40 -0.62 -22.07
N ARG A 210 12.19 -1.90 -22.39
CA ARG A 210 13.14 -2.72 -23.17
C ARG A 210 13.41 -2.10 -24.54
N ASN A 211 12.35 -1.74 -25.27
CA ASN A 211 12.43 -1.14 -26.59
C ASN A 211 13.20 0.17 -26.59
N ARG A 212 12.97 1.02 -25.58
CA ARG A 212 13.71 2.29 -25.41
C ARG A 212 15.21 2.04 -25.32
N TRP A 213 15.65 1.17 -24.42
CA TRP A 213 17.08 0.90 -24.22
C TRP A 213 17.71 0.16 -25.41
N CYS A 214 16.99 -0.77 -26.04
CA CYS A 214 17.45 -1.43 -27.25
C CYS A 214 17.63 -0.46 -28.43
N SER A 215 16.83 0.62 -28.50
CA SER A 215 16.89 1.58 -29.60
C SER A 215 18.25 2.29 -29.71
N TYR A 216 19.00 2.41 -28.59
CA TYR A 216 20.33 3.02 -28.59
C TYR A 216 21.37 2.20 -29.36
N LEU A 217 21.17 0.88 -29.53
CA LEU A 217 22.07 0.04 -30.34
C LEU A 217 22.06 0.40 -31.84
N GLY A 218 21.01 1.07 -32.31
CA GLY A 218 20.89 1.53 -33.69
C GLY A 218 21.40 2.95 -33.93
N GLN A 219 21.91 3.62 -32.88
CA GLN A 219 22.35 5.01 -32.94
C GLN A 219 23.88 5.10 -32.92
N GLU A 220 24.42 6.16 -33.52
CA GLU A 220 25.85 6.48 -33.41
C GLU A 220 26.15 6.95 -31.98
N MET A 221 27.18 6.37 -31.36
CA MET A 221 27.46 6.54 -29.93
C MET A 221 28.95 6.35 -29.65
N GLU A 222 29.47 7.06 -28.65
CA GLU A 222 30.85 6.93 -28.18
C GLU A 222 31.14 5.48 -27.70
N PRO A 223 32.33 4.92 -28.02
CA PRO A 223 32.64 3.52 -27.70
C PRO A 223 32.46 3.14 -26.22
N ASN A 224 32.82 4.04 -25.30
CA ASN A 224 32.65 3.84 -23.85
C ASN A 224 31.16 3.75 -23.46
N LEU A 225 30.31 4.60 -24.05
CA LEU A 225 28.87 4.59 -23.78
C LEU A 225 28.21 3.33 -24.38
N GLN A 226 28.67 2.90 -25.55
CA GLN A 226 28.25 1.65 -26.18
C GLN A 226 28.62 0.43 -25.32
N GLU A 227 29.84 0.38 -24.78
CA GLU A 227 30.28 -0.69 -23.87
C GLU A 227 29.36 -0.78 -22.64
N LYS A 228 29.15 0.34 -21.94
CA LYS A 228 28.26 0.42 -20.78
C LYS A 228 26.83 -0.03 -21.10
N LEU A 229 26.28 0.35 -22.26
CA LEU A 229 24.96 -0.11 -22.70
C LEU A 229 24.93 -1.62 -22.91
N THR A 230 25.92 -2.16 -23.62
CA THR A 230 25.97 -3.60 -23.92
C THR A 230 26.18 -4.48 -22.69
N ASP A 231 26.84 -3.95 -21.65
CA ASP A 231 26.97 -4.63 -20.35
C ASP A 231 25.67 -4.63 -19.55
N PHE A 232 24.88 -3.57 -19.67
CA PHE A 232 23.61 -3.41 -18.96
C PHE A 232 22.47 -4.19 -19.61
N LEU A 233 22.34 -4.12 -20.93
CA LEU A 233 21.15 -4.55 -21.68
C LEU A 233 20.74 -6.02 -21.43
N PRO A 234 21.67 -7.00 -21.29
CA PRO A 234 21.29 -8.38 -20.98
C PRO A 234 20.46 -8.50 -19.69
N LYS A 235 20.75 -7.70 -18.66
CA LYS A 235 20.02 -7.71 -17.38
C LYS A 235 18.59 -7.19 -17.52
N LEU A 236 18.37 -6.25 -18.44
CA LEU A 236 17.04 -5.71 -18.74
C LEU A 236 16.18 -6.69 -19.55
N LEU A 237 16.82 -7.37 -20.51
CA LEU A 237 16.15 -8.32 -21.39
C LEU A 237 15.87 -9.65 -20.70
N ASP A 238 16.80 -10.12 -19.86
CA ASP A 238 16.66 -11.35 -19.08
C ASP A 238 16.61 -11.07 -17.58
N CYS A 239 15.49 -10.50 -17.13
CA CYS A 239 15.21 -10.25 -15.71
C CYS A 239 14.72 -11.52 -14.97
N SER A 240 14.73 -12.69 -15.60
CA SER A 240 14.22 -13.95 -15.01
C SER A 240 15.13 -14.53 -13.92
N THR A 241 16.39 -14.10 -13.87
CA THR A 241 17.45 -14.70 -13.06
C THR A 241 17.70 -14.01 -11.71
N GLU A 242 17.14 -12.82 -11.49
CA GLU A 242 17.33 -12.03 -10.27
C GLU A 242 16.02 -11.43 -9.75
N ILE A 243 15.07 -12.27 -9.32
CA ILE A 243 14.08 -11.80 -8.33
C ILE A 243 14.83 -11.63 -7.01
N LYS A 244 15.65 -10.58 -6.90
CA LYS A 244 16.05 -10.08 -5.59
C LYS A 244 14.77 -9.56 -4.98
N GLY A 245 14.15 -10.39 -4.14
CA GLY A 245 13.11 -9.92 -3.24
C GLY A 245 13.65 -8.67 -2.56
N PHE A 246 12.91 -7.58 -2.61
CA PHE A 246 13.13 -6.50 -1.67
C PHE A 246 12.99 -7.14 -0.29
N ASN A 247 14.13 -7.45 0.34
CA ASN A 247 14.13 -8.31 1.53
C ASN A 247 13.60 -7.54 2.74
N ASP A 248 13.71 -6.21 2.72
CA ASP A 248 13.28 -5.34 3.81
C ASP A 248 12.30 -4.27 3.31
N PRO A 249 11.09 -4.19 3.89
CA PRO A 249 10.14 -3.12 3.58
C PRO A 249 10.70 -1.75 3.99
N PRO A 250 10.37 -0.68 3.24
CA PRO A 250 10.77 0.65 3.64
C PRO A 250 10.13 1.00 5.00
N LYS A 251 10.87 1.73 5.83
CA LYS A 251 10.43 2.03 7.19
C LYS A 251 9.21 2.96 7.17
N LEU A 252 8.13 2.52 7.81
CA LEU A 252 6.97 3.37 8.04
C LEU A 252 7.21 4.30 9.26
N PRO A 253 6.78 5.57 9.19
CA PRO A 253 6.74 6.42 10.39
C PRO A 253 5.71 5.87 11.38
N SER A 254 5.84 6.22 12.66
CA SER A 254 4.72 6.05 13.59
C SER A 254 3.60 7.02 13.22
N TYR A 255 2.34 6.58 13.33
CA TYR A 255 1.20 7.41 12.95
C TYR A 255 -0.02 7.18 13.85
N SER A 256 -0.81 8.23 14.01
CA SER A 256 -2.12 8.14 14.67
C SER A 256 -3.22 7.79 13.66
N THR A 257 -4.40 7.37 14.15
CA THR A 257 -5.58 7.21 13.28
C THR A 257 -5.98 8.52 12.62
N HIS A 258 -5.86 9.65 13.32
CA HIS A 258 -6.19 10.96 12.75
C HIS A 258 -5.27 11.31 11.60
N GLU A 259 -3.96 11.14 11.79
CA GLU A 259 -2.95 11.40 10.76
C GLU A 259 -3.14 10.50 9.53
N LEU A 260 -3.38 9.20 9.72
CA LEU A 260 -3.63 8.28 8.59
C LEU A 260 -4.85 8.72 7.77
N CYS A 261 -5.95 9.12 8.44
CA CYS A 261 -7.14 9.60 7.75
C CYS A 261 -6.90 10.93 7.02
N GLU A 262 -6.15 11.86 7.64
CA GLU A 262 -5.85 13.16 7.05
C GLU A 262 -4.97 13.03 5.80
N ARG A 263 -3.93 12.20 5.87
CA ARG A 263 -3.03 11.92 4.73
C ARG A 263 -3.78 11.26 3.59
N TYR A 264 -4.64 10.28 3.91
CA TYR A 264 -5.54 9.66 2.94
C TYR A 264 -6.41 10.69 2.22
N ALA A 265 -7.14 11.50 2.98
CA ALA A 265 -8.02 12.51 2.40
C ALA A 265 -7.25 13.50 1.53
N ARG A 266 -6.09 13.99 2.00
CA ARG A 266 -5.27 14.96 1.28
C ARG A 266 -4.80 14.41 -0.07
N ILE A 267 -4.32 13.17 -0.10
CA ILE A 267 -3.80 12.54 -1.33
C ILE A 267 -4.94 12.26 -2.31
N MET A 268 -6.03 11.65 -1.87
CA MET A 268 -7.16 11.35 -2.77
C MET A 268 -7.79 12.63 -3.36
N LEU A 269 -7.81 13.73 -2.60
CA LEU A 269 -8.23 15.05 -3.10
C LEU A 269 -7.26 15.65 -4.13
N SER A 270 -5.96 15.39 -4.04
CA SER A 270 -5.02 15.87 -5.05
C SER A 270 -5.05 15.01 -6.32
N LEU A 271 -5.28 13.71 -6.21
CA LEU A 271 -5.44 12.83 -7.38
C LEU A 271 -6.68 13.19 -8.21
N SER A 272 -7.82 13.42 -7.57
CA SER A 272 -9.08 13.81 -8.24
C SER A 272 -9.04 15.18 -8.94
N ARG A 273 -8.09 16.05 -8.59
CA ARG A 273 -7.87 17.35 -9.23
C ARG A 273 -6.89 17.30 -10.40
N THR A 274 -6.16 16.21 -10.55
CA THR A 274 -5.26 16.02 -11.67
C THR A 274 -6.14 15.59 -12.86
N PRO A 275 -6.21 16.36 -13.95
CA PRO A 275 -6.94 15.91 -15.14
C PRO A 275 -6.40 14.55 -15.54
N ALA A 276 -7.27 13.64 -15.96
CA ALA A 276 -6.87 12.41 -16.61
C ALA A 276 -6.03 12.73 -17.85
N ASP A 277 -4.72 12.83 -17.68
CA ASP A 277 -3.78 12.81 -18.79
C ASP A 277 -3.83 11.41 -19.37
N GLY A 278 -4.47 11.31 -20.55
CA GLY A 278 -4.39 10.14 -21.43
C GLY A 278 -5.58 9.18 -21.34
N ARG A 279 -6.68 9.54 -22.01
CA ARG A 279 -7.45 8.56 -22.78
C ARG A 279 -6.72 8.26 -24.09
#